data_AF-A0A6I4YPQ4-F1
#
_entry.id   AF-A0A6I4YPQ4-F1
#
_cell.length_a   1.000
_cell.length_b   1.000
_cell.length_c   1.000
_cell.angle_alpha   90.00
_cell.angle_beta   90.00
_cell.angle_gamma   90.00
#
_symmetry.space_group_name_H-M   'P 1'
#
loop_
_entity.id
_entity.type
_entity.pdbx_description
1 polymer ?
#
loop_
_entity_poly.entity_id
_entity_poly.type
_entity_poly.pdbx_seq_one_letter_code
_entity_poly.pdbx_strand_id
1 'polypeptide(L)'
;MVGPAPARHQRATLTLAPGGLPGYVLDGVPYGLPHSRDVAALAARHAGALGVLEWHAAEGAADRAAQEVRAVQAARVARALTDLAAGGEPDADGLAALRADLPGSGVVRVRTDGSADKTDGHLSLGYLLGDRPYALSLPGEAGHEGLAEREAIRVALTHARVLGFTGFHVQSDHKFHVRRYDEDLIHRGRRKSASLERLDALVAELGGAVTFEYVGTLDTDAPHRMALHARALWRLDAGLPLSRAQGVALRRVHFALKAGGSVLY
;
A
#
# COMPACT_ATOMS: atom_id res chain seq x y z
N MET A 1 -31.95 30.06 -7.46
CA MET A 1 -31.58 29.23 -8.63
C MET A 1 -30.77 28.06 -8.12
N VAL A 2 -31.31 26.84 -8.19
CA VAL A 2 -30.55 25.62 -7.91
C VAL A 2 -29.72 25.34 -9.18
N GLY A 3 -28.39 25.32 -9.06
CA GLY A 3 -27.52 24.99 -10.19
C GLY A 3 -27.82 23.58 -10.74
N PRO A 4 -27.35 23.26 -11.96
CA PRO A 4 -27.52 21.92 -12.51
C PRO A 4 -26.96 20.86 -11.54
N ALA A 5 -27.69 19.77 -11.37
CA ALA A 5 -27.25 18.65 -10.56
C ALA A 5 -25.88 18.15 -11.08
N PRO A 6 -24.93 17.82 -10.19
CA PRO A 6 -23.62 17.34 -10.61
C PRO A 6 -23.74 16.08 -11.46
N ALA A 7 -22.85 15.93 -12.43
CA ALA A 7 -22.85 14.78 -13.32
C ALA A 7 -22.59 13.49 -12.51
N ARG A 8 -23.06 12.34 -13.00
CA ARG A 8 -22.96 11.05 -12.28
C ARG A 8 -21.52 10.68 -11.87
N HIS A 9 -20.50 11.12 -12.62
CA HIS A 9 -19.09 10.90 -12.31
C HIS A 9 -18.54 11.83 -11.20
N GLN A 10 -19.31 12.83 -10.77
CA GLN A 10 -19.01 13.74 -9.66
C GLN A 10 -19.72 13.34 -8.37
N ARG A 11 -20.41 12.20 -8.37
CA ARG A 11 -21.09 11.60 -7.21
C ARG A 11 -20.38 10.33 -6.76
N ALA A 12 -20.23 10.15 -5.46
CA ALA A 12 -19.64 8.94 -4.88
C ALA A 12 -20.41 8.45 -3.64
N THR A 13 -20.33 7.16 -3.35
CA THR A 13 -20.73 6.63 -2.04
C THR A 13 -19.57 6.74 -1.06
N LEU A 14 -19.81 7.21 0.17
CA LEU A 14 -18.80 7.21 1.23
C LEU A 14 -19.37 6.51 2.46
N THR A 15 -18.66 5.49 2.95
CA THR A 15 -18.98 4.77 4.19
C THR A 15 -17.76 4.72 5.08
N LEU A 16 -17.88 5.13 6.35
CA LEU A 16 -16.80 5.05 7.33
C LEU A 16 -16.89 3.73 8.10
N ALA A 17 -15.76 3.20 8.58
CA ALA A 17 -15.77 2.08 9.49
C ALA A 17 -16.44 2.49 10.83
N PRO A 18 -17.31 1.64 11.40
CA PRO A 18 -17.92 1.90 12.70
C PRO A 18 -16.88 1.88 13.83
N GLY A 19 -17.24 2.48 14.97
CA GLY A 19 -16.44 2.42 16.20
C GLY A 19 -15.13 3.22 16.16
N GLY A 20 -14.98 4.15 15.23
CA GLY A 20 -13.78 5.00 15.12
C GLY A 20 -12.55 4.29 14.55
N LEU A 21 -12.72 3.09 13.98
CA LEU A 21 -11.64 2.42 13.27
C LEU A 21 -11.22 3.24 12.04
N PRO A 22 -9.91 3.31 11.73
CA PRO A 22 -9.44 4.21 10.70
C PRO A 22 -9.54 3.59 9.30
N GLY A 23 -10.76 3.36 8.86
CA GLY A 23 -11.06 2.83 7.52
C GLY A 23 -12.32 3.45 6.93
N TYR A 24 -12.39 3.45 5.60
CA TYR A 24 -13.56 3.89 4.86
C TYR A 24 -13.65 3.20 3.50
N VAL A 25 -14.83 3.24 2.89
CA VAL A 25 -15.05 2.88 1.50
C VAL A 25 -15.50 4.12 0.74
N LEU A 26 -14.75 4.48 -0.29
CA LEU A 26 -15.08 5.56 -1.22
C LEU A 26 -15.39 4.95 -2.58
N ASP A 27 -16.62 5.16 -3.05
CA ASP A 27 -17.11 4.72 -4.36
C ASP A 27 -16.87 3.21 -4.64
N GLY A 28 -17.08 2.40 -3.59
CA GLY A 28 -16.86 0.96 -3.63
C GLY A 28 -15.40 0.52 -3.44
N VAL A 29 -14.44 1.44 -3.27
CA VAL A 29 -13.02 1.13 -3.02
C VAL A 29 -12.68 1.28 -1.53
N PRO A 30 -12.20 0.22 -0.86
CA PRO A 30 -11.89 0.25 0.56
C PRO A 30 -10.48 0.79 0.82
N TYR A 31 -10.34 1.58 1.89
CA TYR A 31 -9.08 2.19 2.34
C TYR A 31 -8.95 2.03 3.86
N GLY A 32 -7.76 1.62 4.32
CA GLY A 32 -7.38 1.60 5.72
C GLY A 32 -6.18 2.50 5.96
N LEU A 33 -6.21 3.26 7.06
CA LEU A 33 -5.26 4.34 7.33
C LEU A 33 -4.89 4.42 8.81
N PRO A 34 -4.07 3.47 9.31
CA PRO A 34 -3.89 3.21 10.73
C PRO A 34 -3.37 4.39 11.56
N HIS A 35 -2.86 5.44 10.92
CA HIS A 35 -2.32 6.64 11.57
C HIS A 35 -3.18 7.90 11.40
N SER A 36 -4.30 7.81 10.65
CA SER A 36 -5.15 8.98 10.44
C SER A 36 -5.90 9.33 11.72
N ARG A 37 -5.79 10.60 12.11
CA ARG A 37 -6.49 11.16 13.29
C ARG A 37 -7.93 11.58 12.98
N ASP A 38 -8.22 11.84 11.72
CA ASP A 38 -9.53 12.27 11.24
C ASP A 38 -9.82 11.67 9.87
N VAL A 39 -10.27 10.42 9.91
CA VAL A 39 -10.56 9.61 8.71
C VAL A 39 -11.70 10.22 7.90
N ALA A 40 -12.66 10.88 8.54
CA ALA A 40 -13.78 11.53 7.87
C ALA A 40 -13.29 12.73 7.04
N ALA A 41 -12.47 13.60 7.64
CA ALA A 41 -11.93 14.75 6.93
C ALA A 41 -10.98 14.33 5.81
N LEU A 42 -10.19 13.27 6.01
CA LEU A 42 -9.37 12.70 4.95
C LEU A 42 -10.22 12.11 3.82
N ALA A 43 -11.24 11.31 4.12
CA ALA A 43 -12.10 10.74 3.09
C ALA A 43 -12.78 11.83 2.24
N ALA A 44 -13.19 12.94 2.87
CA ALA A 44 -13.70 14.12 2.17
C ALA A 44 -12.64 14.77 1.26
N ARG A 45 -11.40 14.96 1.74
CA ARG A 45 -10.29 15.48 0.93
C ARG A 45 -9.91 14.54 -0.22
N HIS A 46 -9.96 13.23 0.01
CA HIS A 46 -9.74 12.22 -1.01
C HIS A 46 -10.83 12.31 -2.10
N ALA A 47 -12.10 12.34 -1.72
CA ALA A 47 -13.21 12.53 -2.65
C ALA A 47 -13.03 13.81 -3.49
N GLY A 48 -12.72 14.94 -2.84
CA GLY A 48 -12.45 16.20 -3.53
C GLY A 48 -11.27 16.11 -4.51
N ALA A 49 -10.18 15.43 -4.15
CA ALA A 49 -9.02 15.22 -5.01
C ALA A 49 -9.32 14.32 -6.23
N LEU A 50 -10.35 13.48 -6.16
CA LEU A 50 -10.88 12.70 -7.28
C LEU A 50 -11.87 13.50 -8.16
N GLY A 51 -12.24 14.72 -7.77
CA GLY A 51 -13.22 15.55 -8.47
C GLY A 51 -14.66 15.23 -8.12
N VAL A 52 -14.90 14.52 -7.02
CA VAL A 52 -16.23 14.28 -6.46
C VAL A 52 -16.72 15.57 -5.80
N LEU A 53 -17.91 16.02 -6.19
CA LEU A 53 -18.55 17.23 -5.67
C LEU A 53 -19.67 16.93 -4.66
N GLU A 54 -20.22 15.71 -4.71
CA GLU A 54 -21.32 15.27 -3.86
C GLU A 54 -21.08 13.83 -3.44
N TRP A 55 -21.23 13.52 -2.15
CA TRP A 55 -21.16 12.16 -1.66
C TRP A 55 -22.38 11.80 -0.81
N HIS A 56 -22.77 10.53 -0.88
CA HIS A 56 -23.93 9.99 -0.18
C HIS A 56 -23.54 8.74 0.62
N ALA A 57 -24.35 8.41 1.61
CA ALA A 57 -24.26 7.11 2.26
C ALA A 57 -24.66 5.99 1.28
N ALA A 58 -24.17 4.78 1.53
CA ALA A 58 -24.60 3.57 0.82
C ALA A 58 -26.13 3.39 0.86
N GLU A 59 -26.70 2.89 -0.24
CA GLU A 59 -28.15 2.80 -0.45
C GLU A 59 -28.73 1.53 0.20
N GLY A 60 -29.68 1.72 1.13
CA GLY A 60 -30.30 0.61 1.85
C GLY A 60 -29.42 0.03 2.97
N ALA A 61 -30.06 -0.69 3.89
CA ALA A 61 -29.39 -1.21 5.08
C ALA A 61 -28.35 -2.30 4.76
N ALA A 62 -28.62 -3.14 3.76
CA ALA A 62 -27.75 -4.27 3.40
C ALA A 62 -26.45 -3.81 2.73
N ASP A 63 -26.50 -2.88 1.77
CA ASP A 63 -25.29 -2.32 1.13
C ASP A 63 -24.45 -1.58 2.17
N ARG A 64 -25.08 -0.77 3.03
CA ARG A 64 -24.37 -0.09 4.12
C ARG A 64 -23.61 -1.05 5.02
N ALA A 65 -24.26 -2.11 5.49
CA ALA A 65 -23.60 -3.12 6.30
C ALA A 65 -22.42 -3.79 5.57
N ALA A 66 -22.57 -4.08 4.27
CA ALA A 66 -21.50 -4.64 3.46
C ALA A 66 -20.30 -3.68 3.31
N GLN A 67 -20.55 -2.38 3.06
CA GLN A 67 -19.48 -1.38 2.97
C GLN A 67 -18.80 -1.14 4.32
N GLU A 68 -19.54 -1.16 5.44
CA GLU A 68 -18.98 -1.06 6.78
C GLU A 68 -18.03 -2.23 7.07
N VAL A 69 -18.42 -3.46 6.75
CA VAL A 69 -17.54 -4.65 6.89
C VAL A 69 -16.26 -4.49 6.08
N ARG A 70 -16.36 -3.99 4.83
CA ARG A 70 -15.19 -3.75 3.98
C ARG A 70 -14.29 -2.64 4.52
N ALA A 71 -14.86 -1.57 5.09
CA ALA A 71 -14.10 -0.50 5.73
C ALA A 71 -13.33 -1.01 6.97
N VAL A 72 -13.97 -1.84 7.80
CA VAL A 72 -13.34 -2.48 8.97
C VAL A 72 -12.20 -3.41 8.52
N GLN A 73 -12.45 -4.24 7.51
CA GLN A 73 -11.44 -5.14 6.96
C GLN A 73 -10.23 -4.37 6.45
N ALA A 74 -10.43 -3.27 5.72
CA ALA A 74 -9.34 -2.43 5.23
C ALA A 74 -8.54 -1.80 6.37
N ALA A 75 -9.20 -1.30 7.42
CA ALA A 75 -8.53 -0.77 8.60
C ALA A 75 -7.66 -1.83 9.29
N ARG A 76 -8.16 -3.06 9.43
CA ARG A 76 -7.42 -4.18 10.04
C ARG A 76 -6.22 -4.61 9.19
N VAL A 77 -6.40 -4.76 7.88
CA VAL A 77 -5.30 -5.05 6.94
C VAL A 77 -4.24 -3.96 7.03
N ALA A 78 -4.62 -2.70 6.93
CA ALA A 78 -3.67 -1.59 6.95
C ALA A 78 -2.89 -1.51 8.28
N ARG A 79 -3.57 -1.73 9.42
CA ARG A 79 -2.91 -1.82 10.73
C ARG A 79 -1.92 -2.99 10.79
N ALA A 80 -2.32 -4.19 10.37
CA ALA A 80 -1.45 -5.35 10.34
C ALA A 80 -0.20 -5.11 9.46
N LEU A 81 -0.37 -4.47 8.30
CA LEU A 81 0.75 -4.09 7.44
C LEU A 81 1.68 -3.06 8.08
N THR A 82 1.13 -2.09 8.82
CA THR A 82 1.93 -1.16 9.62
C THR A 82 2.72 -1.88 10.70
N ASP A 83 2.13 -2.83 11.40
CA ASP A 83 2.81 -3.60 12.46
C ASP A 83 3.99 -4.39 11.86
N LEU A 84 3.79 -5.07 10.73
CA LEU A 84 4.86 -5.75 9.98
C LEU A 84 5.96 -4.77 9.51
N ALA A 85 5.55 -3.58 9.07
CA ALA A 85 6.49 -2.54 8.68
C ALA A 85 7.31 -2.01 9.85
N ALA A 86 6.74 -1.94 11.06
CA ALA A 86 7.46 -1.63 12.28
C ALA A 86 8.35 -2.79 12.78
N GLY A 87 8.25 -3.98 12.17
CA GLY A 87 8.97 -5.19 12.58
C GLY A 87 8.28 -5.96 13.72
N GLY A 88 7.03 -5.63 14.02
CA GLY A 88 6.18 -6.37 14.97
C GLY A 88 5.38 -7.47 14.29
N GLU A 89 4.67 -8.24 15.11
CA GLU A 89 3.72 -9.26 14.66
C GLU A 89 2.29 -8.69 14.68
N PRO A 90 1.47 -8.93 13.64
CA PRO A 90 0.06 -8.60 13.66
C PRO A 90 -0.66 -9.34 14.78
N ASP A 91 -1.66 -8.70 15.39
CA ASP A 91 -2.58 -9.39 16.28
C ASP A 91 -3.45 -10.42 15.53
N ALA A 92 -4.20 -11.24 16.27
CA ALA A 92 -5.01 -12.31 15.69
C ALA A 92 -6.04 -11.81 14.67
N ASP A 93 -6.67 -10.66 14.94
CA ASP A 93 -7.65 -10.03 14.05
C ASP A 93 -6.98 -9.51 12.77
N GLY A 94 -5.81 -8.89 12.90
CA GLY A 94 -5.00 -8.43 11.78
C GLY A 94 -4.52 -9.58 10.91
N LEU A 95 -4.03 -10.66 11.51
CA LEU A 95 -3.60 -11.86 10.79
C LEU A 95 -4.77 -12.54 10.07
N ALA A 96 -5.92 -12.66 10.73
CA ALA A 96 -7.14 -13.17 10.10
C ALA A 96 -7.58 -12.27 8.93
N ALA A 97 -7.48 -10.95 9.08
CA ALA A 97 -7.79 -10.01 8.01
C ALA A 97 -6.84 -10.17 6.82
N LEU A 98 -5.53 -10.24 7.03
CA LEU A 98 -4.55 -10.47 5.95
C LEU A 98 -4.84 -11.78 5.20
N ARG A 99 -5.12 -12.88 5.90
CA ARG A 99 -5.43 -14.18 5.30
C ARG A 99 -6.76 -14.21 4.54
N ALA A 100 -7.76 -13.47 5.01
CA ALA A 100 -9.03 -13.31 4.31
C ALA A 100 -8.87 -12.46 3.04
N ASP A 101 -7.93 -11.51 3.03
CA ASP A 101 -7.64 -10.66 1.88
C ASP A 101 -6.90 -11.40 0.76
N LEU A 102 -5.89 -12.20 1.15
CA LEU A 102 -5.11 -13.04 0.25
C LEU A 102 -4.70 -14.35 0.96
N PRO A 103 -5.32 -15.50 0.64
CA PRO A 103 -4.86 -16.77 1.17
C PRO A 103 -3.48 -17.12 0.59
N GLY A 104 -2.50 -17.39 1.46
CA GLY A 104 -1.14 -17.73 1.05
C GLY A 104 -0.91 -19.22 0.90
N SER A 105 -0.32 -19.63 -0.23
CA SER A 105 0.18 -20.99 -0.45
C SER A 105 1.18 -21.03 -1.60
N GLY A 106 2.19 -21.90 -1.53
CA GLY A 106 3.13 -22.12 -2.63
C GLY A 106 4.05 -20.93 -2.90
N VAL A 107 4.36 -20.70 -4.18
CA VAL A 107 5.29 -19.64 -4.61
C VAL A 107 4.50 -18.38 -5.02
N VAL A 108 4.95 -17.21 -4.58
CA VAL A 108 4.37 -15.92 -4.93
C VAL A 108 5.35 -15.03 -5.67
N ARG A 109 4.86 -14.37 -6.73
CA ARG A 109 5.56 -13.26 -7.39
C ARG A 109 5.39 -11.99 -6.56
N VAL A 110 6.50 -11.35 -6.24
CA VAL A 110 6.55 -10.14 -5.42
C VAL A 110 7.11 -9.00 -6.26
N ARG A 111 6.28 -8.01 -6.64
CA ARG A 111 6.76 -6.80 -7.33
C ARG A 111 6.78 -5.65 -6.35
N THR A 112 7.87 -4.89 -6.25
CA THR A 112 8.01 -3.83 -5.24
C THR A 112 8.62 -2.56 -5.81
N ASP A 113 8.22 -1.42 -5.26
CA ASP A 113 8.84 -0.11 -5.50
C ASP A 113 8.69 0.72 -4.23
N GLY A 114 9.73 1.47 -3.91
CA GLY A 114 9.76 2.38 -2.78
C GLY A 114 9.98 3.80 -3.24
N SER A 115 9.27 4.74 -2.63
CA SER A 115 9.43 6.14 -2.97
C SER A 115 9.51 7.05 -1.76
N ALA A 116 10.48 7.96 -1.81
CA ALA A 116 10.73 8.99 -0.81
C ALA A 116 10.31 10.36 -1.35
N ASP A 117 9.69 11.19 -0.52
CA ASP A 117 9.45 12.59 -0.82
C ASP A 117 10.78 13.37 -0.80
N LYS A 118 11.02 14.20 -1.81
CA LYS A 118 12.28 14.95 -1.93
C LYS A 118 12.38 16.12 -0.97
N THR A 119 11.26 16.56 -0.39
CA THR A 119 11.22 17.73 0.50
C THR A 119 11.35 17.33 1.96
N ASP A 120 10.58 16.35 2.42
CA ASP A 120 10.53 15.95 3.83
C ASP A 120 11.07 14.54 4.10
N GLY A 121 11.48 13.81 3.06
CA GLY A 121 12.00 12.45 3.16
C GLY A 121 10.94 11.41 3.53
N HIS A 122 9.64 11.76 3.53
CA HIS A 122 8.59 10.82 3.89
C HIS A 122 8.60 9.59 2.97
N LEU A 123 8.56 8.40 3.57
CA LEU A 123 8.67 7.13 2.87
C LEU A 123 7.30 6.53 2.56
N SER A 124 7.16 6.02 1.35
CA SER A 124 5.99 5.28 0.89
C SER A 124 6.45 4.08 0.07
N LEU A 125 5.68 3.00 0.12
CA LEU A 125 5.97 1.79 -0.63
C LEU A 125 4.72 1.28 -1.32
N GLY A 126 4.93 0.64 -2.45
CA GLY A 126 3.92 -0.08 -3.20
C GLY A 126 4.45 -1.46 -3.55
N TYR A 127 3.59 -2.48 -3.47
CA TYR A 127 3.96 -3.82 -3.89
C TYR A 127 2.75 -4.64 -4.32
N LEU A 128 3.03 -5.71 -5.07
CA LEU A 128 2.06 -6.71 -5.50
C LEU A 128 2.49 -8.07 -4.98
N LEU A 129 1.58 -8.80 -4.34
CA LEU A 129 1.71 -10.24 -4.08
C LEU A 129 0.85 -10.98 -5.10
N GLY A 130 1.50 -11.59 -6.09
CA GLY A 130 0.86 -12.01 -7.33
C GLY A 130 0.31 -10.80 -8.08
N ASP A 131 -1.01 -10.68 -8.09
CA ASP A 131 -1.74 -9.57 -8.68
C ASP A 131 -2.51 -8.74 -7.63
N ARG A 132 -2.34 -9.06 -6.33
CA ARG A 132 -2.99 -8.35 -5.23
C ARG A 132 -2.19 -7.11 -4.82
N PRO A 133 -2.75 -5.90 -4.95
CA PRO A 133 -2.04 -4.63 -4.71
C PRO A 133 -2.04 -4.23 -3.23
N TYR A 134 -0.89 -3.79 -2.73
CA TYR A 134 -0.73 -3.18 -1.41
C TYR A 134 0.12 -1.90 -1.47
N ALA A 135 -0.27 -0.89 -0.71
CA ALA A 135 0.49 0.35 -0.56
C ALA A 135 0.51 0.76 0.91
N LEU A 136 1.62 1.34 1.36
CA LEU A 136 1.76 1.80 2.74
C LEU A 136 2.62 3.07 2.79
N SER A 137 2.23 3.99 3.66
CA SER A 137 3.09 5.10 4.09
C SER A 137 3.79 4.68 5.37
N LEU A 138 5.11 4.79 5.39
CA LEU A 138 5.89 4.38 6.56
C LEU A 138 6.00 5.57 7.53
N PRO A 139 5.46 5.46 8.77
CA PRO A 139 5.73 6.47 9.78
C PRO A 139 7.20 6.38 10.21
N GLY A 140 7.82 7.53 10.52
CA GLY A 140 9.17 7.56 11.11
C GLY A 140 10.09 8.57 10.46
N GLU A 141 11.39 8.25 10.48
CA GLU A 141 12.46 9.14 10.06
C GLU A 141 12.44 9.42 8.55
N ALA A 142 12.82 10.66 8.21
CA ALA A 142 13.04 11.09 6.83
C ALA A 142 14.10 10.18 6.18
N GLY A 143 13.76 9.65 5.01
CA GLY A 143 14.59 8.73 4.26
C GLY A 143 14.88 9.19 2.84
N HIS A 144 15.50 8.29 2.09
CA HIS A 144 15.84 8.47 0.68
C HIS A 144 15.32 7.28 -0.15
N GLU A 145 15.34 7.40 -1.47
CA GLU A 145 14.78 6.38 -2.38
C GLU A 145 15.33 4.98 -2.10
N GLY A 146 16.64 4.81 -2.00
CA GLY A 146 17.23 3.51 -1.67
C GLY A 146 16.79 2.92 -0.32
N LEU A 147 16.36 3.72 0.66
CA LEU A 147 15.76 3.21 1.90
C LEU A 147 14.32 2.75 1.65
N ALA A 148 13.55 3.54 0.90
CA ALA A 148 12.20 3.17 0.51
C ALA A 148 12.17 1.83 -0.21
N GLU A 149 13.07 1.62 -1.17
CA GLU A 149 13.19 0.38 -1.94
C GLU A 149 13.48 -0.84 -1.05
N ARG A 150 14.42 -0.70 -0.09
CA ARG A 150 14.72 -1.76 0.88
C ARG A 150 13.50 -2.12 1.72
N GLU A 151 12.81 -1.12 2.24
CA GLU A 151 11.66 -1.35 3.09
C GLU A 151 10.47 -1.90 2.30
N ALA A 152 10.30 -1.52 1.03
CA ALA A 152 9.31 -2.11 0.13
C ALA A 152 9.53 -3.63 -0.04
N ILE A 153 10.77 -4.05 -0.35
CA ILE A 153 11.13 -5.46 -0.45
C ILE A 153 10.91 -6.18 0.88
N ARG A 154 11.43 -5.62 1.98
CA ARG A 154 11.34 -6.23 3.31
C ARG A 154 9.90 -6.45 3.74
N VAL A 155 9.05 -5.43 3.63
CA VAL A 155 7.65 -5.50 4.04
C VAL A 155 6.88 -6.49 3.17
N ALA A 156 7.09 -6.48 1.85
CA ALA A 156 6.42 -7.41 0.94
C ALA A 156 6.79 -8.88 1.24
N LEU A 157 8.07 -9.18 1.45
CA LEU A 157 8.53 -10.52 1.84
C LEU A 157 7.98 -10.94 3.22
N THR A 158 8.02 -10.05 4.20
CA THR A 158 7.49 -10.32 5.54
C THR A 158 5.99 -10.61 5.49
N HIS A 159 5.24 -9.81 4.73
CA HIS A 159 3.81 -10.01 4.52
C HIS A 159 3.53 -11.36 3.84
N ALA A 160 4.21 -11.66 2.73
CA ALA A 160 4.04 -12.94 2.03
C ALA A 160 4.35 -14.14 2.95
N ARG A 161 5.41 -14.05 3.76
CA ARG A 161 5.77 -15.10 4.71
C ARG A 161 4.66 -15.32 5.75
N VAL A 162 4.11 -14.25 6.31
CA VAL A 162 3.03 -14.32 7.33
C VAL A 162 1.74 -14.94 6.76
N LEU A 163 1.48 -14.74 5.46
CA LEU A 163 0.38 -15.39 4.75
C LEU A 163 0.58 -16.89 4.53
N GLY A 164 1.81 -17.42 4.67
CA GLY A 164 2.12 -18.83 4.49
C GLY A 164 2.64 -19.21 3.11
N PHE A 165 3.08 -18.25 2.29
CA PHE A 165 3.82 -18.57 1.07
C PHE A 165 5.15 -19.25 1.41
N THR A 166 5.53 -20.24 0.61
CA THR A 166 6.72 -21.08 0.80
C THR A 166 7.84 -20.73 -0.16
N GLY A 167 7.59 -19.90 -1.18
CA GLY A 167 8.61 -19.39 -2.08
C GLY A 167 8.28 -17.98 -2.58
N PHE A 168 9.31 -17.21 -2.90
CA PHE A 168 9.22 -15.78 -3.18
C PHE A 168 10.05 -15.44 -4.40
N HIS A 169 9.41 -14.91 -5.44
CA HIS A 169 10.09 -14.44 -6.63
C HIS A 169 9.99 -12.91 -6.70
N VAL A 170 11.05 -12.23 -6.29
CA VAL A 170 11.10 -10.76 -6.15
C VAL A 170 11.52 -10.11 -7.45
N GLN A 171 10.67 -9.25 -7.98
CA GLN A 171 10.92 -8.42 -9.15
C GLN A 171 11.04 -6.96 -8.74
N SER A 172 12.16 -6.33 -9.08
CA SER A 172 12.45 -4.93 -8.77
C SER A 172 13.33 -4.30 -9.85
N ASP A 173 13.13 -3.01 -10.09
CA ASP A 173 13.99 -2.20 -10.97
C ASP A 173 15.20 -1.60 -10.23
N HIS A 174 15.31 -1.84 -8.92
CA HIS A 174 16.42 -1.34 -8.13
C HIS A 174 17.64 -2.27 -8.22
N LYS A 175 18.44 -2.08 -9.28
CA LYS A 175 19.63 -2.90 -9.64
C LYS A 175 20.52 -3.26 -8.46
N PHE A 176 20.76 -2.34 -7.52
CA PHE A 176 21.63 -2.59 -6.38
C PHE A 176 21.10 -3.74 -5.50
N HIS A 177 19.79 -3.81 -5.23
CA HIS A 177 19.23 -4.85 -4.37
C HIS A 177 19.10 -6.18 -5.09
N VAL A 178 18.71 -6.17 -6.37
CA VAL A 178 18.67 -7.39 -7.17
C VAL A 178 20.07 -8.02 -7.26
N ARG A 179 21.06 -7.28 -7.77
CA ARG A 179 22.43 -7.81 -7.91
C ARG A 179 23.03 -8.21 -6.57
N ARG A 180 22.71 -7.50 -5.49
CA ARG A 180 23.20 -7.84 -4.15
C ARG A 180 22.83 -9.26 -3.75
N TYR A 181 21.60 -9.68 -4.01
CA TYR A 181 21.09 -10.98 -3.56
C TYR A 181 21.26 -12.07 -4.62
N ASP A 182 21.13 -11.72 -5.91
CA ASP A 182 21.32 -12.66 -7.03
C ASP A 182 22.79 -13.06 -7.22
N GLU A 183 23.73 -12.12 -7.05
CA GLU A 183 25.17 -12.36 -7.22
C GLU A 183 25.92 -12.58 -5.88
N ASP A 184 25.21 -12.79 -4.77
CA ASP A 184 25.75 -12.95 -3.40
C ASP A 184 26.78 -11.86 -2.99
N LEU A 185 26.51 -10.59 -3.33
CA LEU A 185 27.40 -9.44 -3.05
C LEU A 185 27.24 -8.89 -1.61
N ILE A 186 26.92 -9.76 -0.65
CA ILE A 186 26.72 -9.37 0.74
C ILE A 186 28.09 -9.16 1.42
N HIS A 187 28.55 -7.92 1.47
CA HIS A 187 29.77 -7.57 2.20
C HIS A 187 29.58 -7.69 3.71
N ARG A 188 30.10 -8.77 4.31
CA ARG A 188 30.19 -8.96 5.76
C ARG A 188 31.31 -8.06 6.32
N GLY A 189 31.05 -7.37 7.44
CA GLY A 189 32.06 -6.53 8.13
C GLY A 189 32.15 -5.06 7.70
N ARG A 190 31.35 -4.59 6.74
CA ARG A 190 31.18 -3.14 6.47
C ARG A 190 30.06 -2.56 7.33
N ARG A 191 30.17 -1.28 7.69
CA ARG A 191 29.08 -0.54 8.33
C ARG A 191 27.87 -0.52 7.41
N LYS A 192 26.73 -1.02 7.88
CA LYS A 192 25.46 -1.03 7.16
C LYS A 192 24.45 -0.15 7.89
N SER A 193 23.42 0.29 7.17
CA SER A 193 22.25 0.86 7.85
C SER A 193 21.43 -0.26 8.48
N ALA A 194 20.73 0.01 9.58
CA ALA A 194 19.87 -0.96 10.23
C ALA A 194 18.81 -1.55 9.27
N SER A 195 18.29 -0.74 8.32
CA SER A 195 17.36 -1.22 7.28
C SER A 195 17.95 -2.32 6.39
N LEU A 196 19.22 -2.16 5.99
CA LEU A 196 19.89 -3.12 5.13
C LEU A 196 20.24 -4.39 5.92
N GLU A 197 20.60 -4.26 7.21
CA GLU A 197 20.85 -5.41 8.07
C GLU A 197 19.58 -6.24 8.29
N ARG A 198 18.42 -5.60 8.49
CA ARG A 198 17.14 -6.30 8.59
C ARG A 198 16.77 -7.05 7.30
N LEU A 199 16.96 -6.41 6.14
CA LEU A 199 16.68 -7.07 4.86
C LEU A 199 17.66 -8.22 4.58
N ASP A 200 18.95 -8.01 4.83
CA ASP A 200 19.97 -9.06 4.70
C ASP A 200 19.64 -10.27 5.61
N ALA A 201 19.22 -10.03 6.85
CA ALA A 201 18.83 -11.08 7.79
C ALA A 201 17.59 -11.84 7.31
N LEU A 202 16.56 -11.14 6.82
CA LEU A 202 15.35 -11.77 6.28
C LEU A 202 15.67 -12.63 5.05
N VAL A 203 16.46 -12.13 4.10
CA VAL A 203 16.85 -12.89 2.91
C VAL A 203 17.68 -14.13 3.29
N ALA A 204 18.60 -13.99 4.25
CA ALA A 204 19.39 -15.12 4.75
C ALA A 204 18.50 -16.18 5.44
N GLU A 205 17.48 -15.76 6.18
CA GLU A 205 16.50 -16.66 6.81
C GLU A 205 15.65 -17.42 5.78
N LEU A 206 15.22 -16.73 4.71
CA LEU A 206 14.44 -17.34 3.63
C LEU A 206 15.30 -18.27 2.76
N GLY A 207 16.61 -18.02 2.66
CA GLY A 207 17.56 -18.86 1.94
C GLY A 207 17.13 -19.11 0.49
N GLY A 208 17.18 -20.37 0.06
CA GLY A 208 16.81 -20.77 -1.31
C GLY A 208 15.31 -20.62 -1.66
N ALA A 209 14.46 -20.20 -0.71
CA ALA A 209 13.06 -19.92 -0.98
C ALA A 209 12.84 -18.57 -1.67
N VAL A 210 13.82 -17.65 -1.64
CA VAL A 210 13.72 -16.33 -2.27
C VAL A 210 14.67 -16.22 -3.46
N THR A 211 14.15 -15.67 -4.57
CA THR A 211 14.91 -15.36 -5.78
C THR A 211 14.66 -13.91 -6.17
N PHE A 212 15.61 -13.30 -6.87
CA PHE A 212 15.53 -11.91 -7.31
C PHE A 212 15.68 -11.82 -8.83
N GLU A 213 14.89 -10.97 -9.46
CA GLU A 213 14.94 -10.68 -10.88
C GLU A 213 14.96 -9.17 -11.08
N TYR A 214 15.87 -8.70 -11.94
CA TYR A 214 15.86 -7.31 -12.39
C TYR A 214 14.84 -7.17 -13.49
N VAL A 215 13.84 -6.34 -13.25
CA VAL A 215 12.80 -6.04 -14.22
C VAL A 215 12.84 -4.54 -14.52
N GLY A 216 12.81 -4.18 -15.80
CA GLY A 216 12.84 -2.79 -16.22
C GLY A 216 11.60 -2.01 -15.78
N THR A 217 11.73 -0.69 -15.76
CA THR A 217 10.75 0.25 -15.20
C THR A 217 9.34 0.17 -15.81
N LEU A 218 9.19 -0.36 -17.03
CA LEU A 218 7.88 -0.52 -17.68
C LEU A 218 6.99 -1.56 -16.98
N ASP A 219 7.58 -2.59 -16.34
CA ASP A 219 6.82 -3.67 -15.69
C ASP A 219 6.63 -3.45 -14.17
N THR A 220 7.38 -2.51 -13.56
CA THR A 220 7.27 -2.11 -12.13
C THR A 220 6.40 -0.86 -11.92
N ASP A 221 5.80 -0.38 -12.99
CA ASP A 221 5.02 0.86 -13.06
C ASP A 221 3.79 0.85 -12.12
N ALA A 222 3.31 -0.35 -11.80
CA ALA A 222 2.24 -0.59 -10.82
C ALA A 222 2.68 -0.31 -9.38
N PRO A 223 3.66 -1.04 -8.78
CA PRO A 223 4.24 -0.70 -7.49
C PRO A 223 4.60 0.78 -7.34
N HIS A 224 5.20 1.40 -8.36
CA HIS A 224 5.56 2.82 -8.30
C HIS A 224 4.35 3.73 -8.08
N ARG A 225 3.31 3.54 -8.91
CA ARG A 225 2.04 4.27 -8.77
C ARG A 225 1.40 4.04 -7.40
N MET A 226 1.52 2.83 -6.87
CA MET A 226 1.01 2.50 -5.54
C MET A 226 1.77 3.24 -4.42
N ALA A 227 3.09 3.33 -4.49
CA ALA A 227 3.88 4.12 -3.54
C ALA A 227 3.48 5.61 -3.59
N LEU A 228 3.35 6.18 -4.79
CA LEU A 228 2.83 7.55 -4.98
C LEU A 228 1.41 7.73 -4.44
N HIS A 229 0.55 6.73 -4.60
CA HIS A 229 -0.82 6.74 -4.09
C HIS A 229 -0.85 6.77 -2.55
N ALA A 230 -0.09 5.91 -1.87
CA ALA A 230 0.00 5.92 -0.40
C ALA A 230 0.48 7.28 0.14
N ARG A 231 1.49 7.87 -0.49
CA ARG A 231 1.97 9.21 -0.13
C ARG A 231 0.95 10.30 -0.43
N ALA A 232 0.19 10.19 -1.52
CA ALA A 232 -0.91 11.12 -1.77
C ALA A 232 -1.94 11.08 -0.64
N LEU A 233 -2.33 9.89 -0.17
CA LEU A 233 -3.23 9.74 0.96
C LEU A 233 -2.64 10.32 2.26
N TRP A 234 -1.35 10.09 2.53
CA TRP A 234 -0.69 10.68 3.70
C TRP A 234 -0.65 12.22 3.64
N ARG A 235 -0.33 12.80 2.49
CA ARG A 235 -0.33 14.27 2.32
C ARG A 235 -1.73 14.84 2.48
N LEU A 236 -2.73 14.18 1.91
CA LEU A 236 -4.12 14.57 2.13
C LEU A 236 -4.48 14.47 3.62
N ASP A 237 -4.04 13.45 4.35
CA ASP A 237 -4.31 13.32 5.79
C ASP A 237 -3.75 14.53 6.55
N ALA A 238 -2.53 14.93 6.21
CA ALA A 238 -1.86 16.10 6.77
C ALA A 238 -2.37 17.47 6.25
N GLY A 239 -3.36 17.49 5.34
CA GLY A 239 -3.86 18.73 4.73
C GLY A 239 -2.86 19.42 3.80
N LEU A 240 -1.87 18.69 3.30
CA LEU A 240 -0.81 19.19 2.42
C LEU A 240 -1.23 19.07 0.94
N PRO A 241 -0.74 19.98 0.07
CA PRO A 241 -1.02 19.92 -1.35
C PRO A 241 -0.36 18.71 -2.02
N LEU A 242 -1.01 18.17 -3.04
CA LEU A 242 -0.49 17.09 -3.88
C LEU A 242 0.35 17.63 -5.03
N SER A 243 1.44 16.94 -5.35
CA SER A 243 2.12 17.12 -6.63
C SER A 243 1.27 16.58 -7.78
N ARG A 244 1.58 16.99 -9.02
CA ARG A 244 0.91 16.47 -10.21
C ARG A 244 0.98 14.94 -10.30
N ALA A 245 2.15 14.36 -10.03
CA ALA A 245 2.36 12.91 -10.08
C ALA A 245 1.52 12.18 -9.02
N GLN A 246 1.45 12.71 -7.79
CA GLN A 246 0.62 12.18 -6.71
C GLN A 246 -0.87 12.25 -7.06
N GLY A 247 -1.35 13.38 -7.62
CA GLY A 247 -2.75 13.50 -8.06
C GLY A 247 -3.12 12.54 -9.20
N VAL A 248 -2.19 12.28 -10.14
CA VAL A 248 -2.39 11.28 -11.20
C VAL A 248 -2.41 9.86 -10.63
N ALA A 249 -1.47 9.52 -9.76
CA ALA A 249 -1.42 8.21 -9.09
C ALA A 249 -2.68 7.95 -8.25
N LEU A 250 -3.14 8.96 -7.50
CA LEU A 250 -4.37 8.90 -6.70
C LEU A 250 -5.57 8.45 -7.55
N ARG A 251 -5.82 9.14 -8.67
CA ARG A 251 -6.92 8.82 -9.59
C ARG A 251 -6.74 7.46 -10.27
N ARG A 252 -5.57 7.20 -10.86
CA ARG A 252 -5.34 5.96 -11.62
C ARG A 252 -5.50 4.71 -10.76
N VAL A 253 -4.89 4.71 -9.56
CA VAL A 253 -5.00 3.58 -8.64
C VAL A 253 -6.43 3.42 -8.13
N HIS A 254 -7.11 4.51 -7.75
CA HIS A 254 -8.51 4.44 -7.31
C HIS A 254 -9.42 3.80 -8.37
N PHE A 255 -9.38 4.30 -9.61
CA PHE A 255 -10.25 3.76 -10.67
C PHE A 255 -9.87 2.36 -11.12
N ALA A 256 -8.59 1.97 -11.06
CA ALA A 256 -8.17 0.59 -11.31
C ALA A 256 -8.77 -0.36 -10.24
N LEU A 257 -8.65 0.00 -8.96
CA LEU A 257 -9.25 -0.76 -7.86
C LEU A 257 -10.78 -0.83 -7.98
N LYS A 258 -11.43 0.28 -8.36
CA LYS A 258 -12.89 0.34 -8.57
C LYS A 258 -13.36 -0.61 -9.67
N ALA A 259 -12.61 -0.72 -10.76
CA ALA A 259 -12.95 -1.61 -11.88
C ALA A 259 -12.84 -3.10 -11.53
N GLY A 260 -12.47 -3.46 -10.30
CA GLY A 260 -12.20 -4.84 -9.89
C GLY A 260 -10.94 -5.42 -10.52
N GLY A 261 -10.16 -4.58 -11.21
CA GLY A 261 -8.99 -4.99 -11.95
C GLY A 261 -7.72 -4.87 -11.13
N SER A 262 -6.96 -5.96 -11.09
CA SER A 262 -5.50 -5.88 -11.27
C SER A 262 -5.27 -5.41 -12.70
N VAL A 263 -5.47 -4.12 -12.97
CA VAL A 263 -5.25 -3.58 -14.33
C VAL A 263 -3.79 -3.83 -14.66
N LEU A 264 -3.53 -4.54 -15.77
CA LEU A 264 -2.21 -4.63 -16.37
C LEU A 264 -1.74 -3.19 -16.64
N TYR A 265 -0.63 -2.86 -16.00
CA TYR A 265 -0.02 -1.54 -15.95
C TYR A 265 1.19 -1.52 -16.85
#